data_AF-A0A1G2B1C1-F1
#
_entry.id   AF-A0A1G2B1C1-F1
#
_cell.length_a   1.000
_cell.length_b   1.000
_cell.length_c   1.000
_cell.angle_alpha   90.00
_cell.angle_beta   90.00
_cell.angle_gamma   90.00
#
_symmetry.space_group_name_H-M   'P 1'
#
loop_
_entity.id
_entity.type
_entity.pdbx_description
1 polymer ?
#
loop_
_entity_poly.entity_id
_entity_poly.type
_entity_poly.pdbx_seq_one_letter_code
_entity_poly.pdbx_strand_id
1 'polypeptide(L)'
;MESTSLQPASAPAGKFLSRFLIITVTICILISPGYIFFSERGGIGFIEGVTVKQLLHLIFPFFGLYAFTLVWGQIIIGTCKPLIKKIFPGIGRFHRLEGIFAFIFALIHPVLLIGSLGAVTYLKYEFVGPNKKIFVLLGVTALLLLIVTVTTALLMRLPWLQKRWKKLHYANYAVFILVFIHSWNLGTDIQGSPLQYLWMFFAVSAGLGTLYRIWRAIVKRRTAMSAQSATASEPTNSLNPPNS
;
A
#
# COMPACT_ATOMS: atom_id res chain seq x y z
N MET A 1 0.26 -58.70 11.04
CA MET A 1 0.11 -58.12 9.69
C MET A 1 -0.33 -56.68 9.88
N GLU A 2 0.62 -55.76 9.78
CA GLU A 2 0.39 -54.31 9.95
C GLU A 2 -0.48 -53.76 8.82
N SER A 3 -1.56 -53.07 9.18
CA SER A 3 -2.36 -52.27 8.27
C SER A 3 -1.80 -50.85 8.19
N THR A 4 -0.95 -50.61 7.19
CA THR A 4 -0.52 -49.26 6.83
C THR A 4 -1.67 -48.51 6.16
N SER A 5 -2.41 -47.72 6.94
CA SER A 5 -3.39 -46.78 6.40
C SER A 5 -2.68 -45.51 5.90
N LEU A 6 -2.41 -45.46 4.59
CA LEU A 6 -1.97 -44.24 3.92
C LEU A 6 -3.10 -43.19 3.95
N GLN A 7 -2.93 -42.14 4.72
CA GLN A 7 -3.76 -40.94 4.63
C GLN A 7 -3.59 -40.27 3.25
N PRO A 8 -4.66 -39.79 2.59
CA PRO A 8 -4.55 -39.12 1.31
C PRO A 8 -3.98 -37.70 1.46
N ALA A 9 -2.92 -37.42 0.69
CA ALA A 9 -2.27 -36.12 0.62
C ALA A 9 -3.16 -35.05 -0.04
N SER A 10 -3.99 -34.35 0.73
CA SER A 10 -4.88 -33.27 0.24
C SER A 10 -4.16 -31.91 -0.01
N ALA A 11 -2.84 -31.90 -0.24
CA ALA A 11 -2.02 -30.69 -0.09
C ALA A 11 -1.77 -29.76 -1.32
N PRO A 12 -1.90 -30.16 -2.61
CA PRO A 12 -1.49 -29.29 -3.73
C PRO A 12 -2.61 -28.44 -4.36
N ALA A 13 -3.84 -28.95 -4.49
CA ALA A 13 -4.91 -28.27 -5.24
C ALA A 13 -5.40 -26.96 -4.59
N GLY A 14 -5.53 -26.92 -3.25
CA GLY A 14 -6.01 -25.72 -2.55
C GLY A 14 -5.05 -24.52 -2.61
N LYS A 15 -3.74 -24.78 -2.66
CA LYS A 15 -2.73 -23.72 -2.84
C LYS A 15 -2.71 -23.17 -4.27
N PHE A 16 -2.96 -24.02 -5.26
CA PHE A 16 -3.08 -23.59 -6.65
C PHE A 16 -4.30 -22.69 -6.85
N LEU A 17 -5.48 -23.13 -6.38
CA LEU A 17 -6.72 -22.36 -6.50
C LEU A 17 -6.63 -21.00 -5.81
N SER A 18 -6.11 -20.95 -4.58
CA SER A 18 -5.94 -19.68 -3.84
C SER A 18 -4.95 -18.73 -4.51
N ARG A 19 -3.86 -19.24 -5.10
CA ARG A 19 -2.93 -18.42 -5.90
C ARG A 19 -3.62 -17.81 -7.10
N PHE A 20 -4.32 -18.64 -7.88
CA PHE A 20 -5.05 -18.19 -9.07
C PHE A 20 -6.07 -17.10 -8.72
N LEU A 21 -6.91 -17.34 -7.70
CA LEU A 21 -7.90 -16.36 -7.25
C LEU A 21 -7.29 -15.03 -6.83
N ILE A 22 -6.23 -15.06 -6.01
CA ILE A 22 -5.56 -13.82 -5.55
C ILE A 22 -4.96 -13.05 -6.72
N ILE A 23 -4.31 -13.74 -7.65
CA ILE A 23 -3.73 -13.10 -8.85
C ILE A 23 -4.83 -12.47 -9.69
N THR A 24 -5.91 -13.21 -9.98
CA THR A 24 -7.03 -12.71 -10.79
C THR A 24 -7.66 -11.49 -10.16
N VAL A 25 -7.99 -11.53 -8.86
CA VAL A 25 -8.55 -10.37 -8.14
C VAL A 25 -7.59 -9.18 -8.16
N THR A 26 -6.29 -9.42 -7.96
CA THR A 26 -5.28 -8.34 -8.00
C THR A 26 -5.20 -7.71 -9.39
N ILE A 27 -5.21 -8.50 -10.45
CA ILE A 27 -5.21 -8.02 -11.83
C ILE A 27 -6.48 -7.21 -12.12
N CYS A 28 -7.65 -7.70 -11.74
CA CYS A 28 -8.91 -6.97 -11.91
C CYS A 28 -8.86 -5.61 -11.20
N ILE A 29 -8.36 -5.56 -9.96
CA ILE A 29 -8.18 -4.31 -9.22
C ILE A 29 -7.21 -3.37 -9.93
N LEU A 30 -6.07 -3.87 -10.44
CA LEU A 30 -5.07 -3.04 -11.11
C LEU A 30 -5.52 -2.52 -12.49
N ILE A 31 -6.38 -3.25 -13.19
CA ILE A 31 -6.93 -2.82 -14.49
C ILE A 31 -8.06 -1.80 -14.30
N SER A 32 -8.84 -1.92 -13.23
CA SER A 32 -10.07 -1.14 -13.05
C SER A 32 -9.92 0.39 -13.12
N PRO A 33 -8.88 1.05 -12.52
CA PRO A 33 -8.72 2.49 -12.64
C PRO A 33 -8.51 2.94 -14.08
N GLY A 34 -7.67 2.23 -14.82
CA GLY A 34 -7.41 2.53 -16.23
C GLY A 34 -8.65 2.31 -17.07
N TYR A 35 -9.30 1.15 -16.93
CA TYR A 35 -10.53 0.85 -17.68
C TYR A 35 -11.59 1.95 -17.49
N ILE A 36 -11.89 2.31 -16.23
CA ILE A 36 -12.90 3.34 -15.94
C ILE A 36 -12.43 4.71 -16.45
N PHE A 37 -11.16 5.07 -16.23
CA PHE A 37 -10.62 6.35 -16.69
C PHE A 37 -10.79 6.57 -18.20
N PHE A 38 -10.52 5.54 -19.01
CA PHE A 38 -10.68 5.59 -20.46
C PHE A 38 -12.16 5.48 -20.86
N SER A 39 -12.95 4.61 -20.24
CA SER A 39 -14.36 4.43 -20.61
C SER A 39 -15.19 5.69 -20.37
N GLU A 40 -14.98 6.37 -19.23
CA GLU A 40 -15.66 7.63 -18.89
C GLU A 40 -15.28 8.80 -19.83
N ARG A 41 -14.19 8.65 -20.60
CA ARG A 41 -13.71 9.64 -21.59
C ARG A 41 -14.03 9.26 -23.04
N GLY A 42 -14.88 8.25 -23.26
CA GLY A 42 -15.20 7.78 -24.60
C GLY A 42 -14.05 7.01 -25.28
N GLY A 43 -13.20 6.33 -24.50
CA GLY A 43 -12.06 5.57 -24.98
C GLY A 43 -10.80 6.42 -25.14
N ILE A 44 -10.16 6.34 -26.31
CA ILE A 44 -8.94 7.11 -26.65
C ILE A 44 -9.25 8.41 -27.42
N GLY A 45 -10.50 8.67 -27.80
CA GLY A 45 -10.84 9.85 -28.62
C GLY A 45 -10.53 11.18 -27.94
N PHE A 46 -10.51 11.24 -26.60
CA PHE A 46 -10.24 12.48 -25.85
C PHE A 46 -8.81 13.02 -26.02
N ILE A 47 -7.88 12.24 -26.58
CA ILE A 47 -6.51 12.68 -26.89
C ILE A 47 -6.31 13.05 -28.36
N GLU A 48 -7.33 12.91 -29.20
CA GLU A 48 -7.22 13.23 -30.62
C GLU A 48 -7.27 14.74 -30.84
N GLY A 49 -6.35 15.26 -31.66
CA GLY A 49 -6.31 16.68 -32.03
C GLY A 49 -5.96 17.66 -30.91
N VAL A 50 -5.57 17.19 -29.71
CA VAL A 50 -5.24 18.07 -28.58
C VAL A 50 -3.78 18.52 -28.60
N THR A 51 -3.52 19.71 -28.08
CA THR A 51 -2.16 20.22 -27.88
C THR A 51 -1.42 19.42 -26.80
N VAL A 52 -0.08 19.52 -26.77
CA VAL A 52 0.73 18.87 -25.72
C VAL A 52 0.29 19.30 -24.31
N LYS A 53 0.04 20.60 -24.07
CA LYS A 53 -0.40 21.08 -22.75
C LYS A 53 -1.75 20.51 -22.32
N GLN A 54 -2.68 20.37 -23.27
CA GLN A 54 -3.97 19.73 -23.03
C GLN A 54 -3.79 18.24 -22.76
N LEU A 55 -2.96 17.53 -23.53
CA LEU A 55 -2.65 16.13 -23.30
C LEU A 55 -2.13 15.90 -21.88
N LEU A 56 -1.16 16.71 -21.44
CA LEU A 56 -0.62 16.65 -20.07
C LEU A 56 -1.73 16.86 -19.03
N HIS A 57 -2.63 17.83 -19.26
CA HIS A 57 -3.77 18.10 -18.39
C HIS A 57 -4.81 16.98 -18.36
N LEU A 58 -5.02 16.31 -19.48
CA LEU A 58 -6.03 15.27 -19.58
C LEU A 58 -5.53 13.96 -18.98
N ILE A 59 -4.22 13.70 -19.05
CA ILE A 59 -3.61 12.44 -18.62
C ILE A 59 -3.05 12.47 -17.19
N PHE A 60 -2.77 13.63 -16.58
CA PHE A 60 -2.23 13.66 -15.21
C PHE A 60 -3.10 12.93 -14.15
N PRO A 61 -4.44 12.88 -14.23
CA PRO A 61 -5.23 12.17 -13.22
C PRO A 61 -5.01 10.66 -13.29
N PHE A 62 -4.76 10.09 -14.47
CA PHE A 62 -4.42 8.66 -14.63
C PHE A 62 -3.26 8.25 -13.73
N PHE A 63 -2.20 9.07 -13.69
CA PHE A 63 -1.04 8.80 -12.83
C PHE A 63 -1.38 8.95 -11.34
N GLY A 64 -2.27 9.87 -10.98
CA GLY A 64 -2.76 10.02 -9.60
C GLY A 64 -3.60 8.83 -9.14
N LEU A 65 -4.50 8.33 -10.01
CA LEU A 65 -5.31 7.14 -9.75
C LEU A 65 -4.42 5.92 -9.50
N TYR A 66 -3.48 5.65 -10.41
CA TYR A 66 -2.56 4.52 -10.27
C TYR A 66 -1.59 4.69 -9.09
N ALA A 67 -1.10 5.91 -8.82
CA ALA A 67 -0.28 6.15 -7.63
C ALA A 67 -1.02 5.71 -6.35
N PHE A 68 -2.29 6.09 -6.19
CA PHE A 68 -3.05 5.70 -5.01
C PHE A 68 -3.39 4.20 -4.98
N THR A 69 -3.75 3.60 -6.11
CA THR A 69 -3.97 2.14 -6.21
C THR A 69 -2.72 1.35 -5.81
N LEU A 70 -1.54 1.80 -6.21
CA LEU A 70 -0.27 1.17 -5.86
C LEU A 70 0.06 1.37 -4.37
N VAL A 71 -0.12 2.59 -3.84
CA VAL A 71 0.02 2.85 -2.39
C VAL A 71 -0.94 1.99 -1.56
N TRP A 72 -2.18 1.76 -2.01
CA TRP A 72 -3.09 0.81 -1.39
C TRP A 72 -2.49 -0.61 -1.37
N GLY A 73 -1.97 -1.08 -2.51
CA GLY A 73 -1.28 -2.37 -2.63
C GLY A 73 -0.13 -2.52 -1.63
N GLN A 74 0.70 -1.48 -1.48
CA GLN A 74 1.77 -1.43 -0.47
C GLN A 74 1.24 -1.67 0.95
N ILE A 75 0.13 -1.03 1.33
CA ILE A 75 -0.47 -1.18 2.66
C ILE A 75 -1.02 -2.59 2.87
N ILE A 76 -1.75 -3.15 1.90
CA ILE A 76 -2.29 -4.52 1.99
C ILE A 76 -1.16 -5.55 2.10
N ILE A 77 -0.14 -5.44 1.25
CA ILE A 77 1.00 -6.36 1.28
C ILE A 77 1.75 -6.24 2.61
N GLY A 78 1.96 -5.01 3.11
CA GLY A 78 2.64 -4.75 4.36
C GLY A 78 1.89 -5.29 5.59
N THR A 79 0.58 -5.07 5.66
CA THR A 79 -0.26 -5.49 6.80
C THR A 79 -0.50 -7.00 6.82
N CYS A 80 -0.72 -7.60 5.64
CA CYS A 80 -1.02 -9.03 5.48
C CYS A 80 0.22 -9.88 5.16
N LYS A 81 1.44 -9.32 5.22
CA LYS A 81 2.70 -9.97 4.82
C LYS A 81 2.88 -11.43 5.28
N PRO A 82 2.63 -11.83 6.55
CA PRO A 82 2.81 -13.21 6.98
C PRO A 82 1.84 -14.19 6.33
N LEU A 83 0.64 -13.74 5.93
CA LEU A 83 -0.33 -14.57 5.22
C LEU A 83 0.08 -14.70 3.76
N ILE A 84 0.35 -13.57 3.10
CA ILE A 84 0.70 -13.54 1.68
C ILE A 84 2.02 -14.29 1.43
N LYS A 85 3.00 -14.21 2.34
CA LYS A 85 4.28 -14.92 2.22
C LYS A 85 4.12 -16.46 2.18
N LYS A 86 3.09 -17.02 2.83
CA LYS A 86 2.81 -18.47 2.77
C LYS A 86 2.41 -18.93 1.37
N ILE A 87 1.79 -18.03 0.61
CA ILE A 87 1.29 -18.30 -0.74
C ILE A 87 2.34 -17.88 -1.78
N PHE A 88 2.96 -16.71 -1.59
CA PHE A 88 3.94 -16.06 -2.47
C PHE A 88 5.24 -15.75 -1.70
N PRO A 89 6.22 -16.67 -1.69
CA PRO A 89 7.48 -16.47 -0.97
C PRO A 89 8.25 -15.21 -1.40
N GLY A 90 8.14 -14.83 -2.68
CA GLY A 90 8.78 -13.66 -3.29
C GLY A 90 8.10 -12.30 -3.01
N ILE A 91 7.03 -12.26 -2.21
CA ILE A 91 6.22 -11.05 -2.00
C ILE A 91 7.04 -9.83 -1.51
N GLY A 92 8.14 -10.06 -0.79
CA GLY A 92 9.01 -8.98 -0.33
C GLY A 92 9.75 -8.26 -1.47
N ARG A 93 10.13 -8.97 -2.53
CA ARG A 93 10.74 -8.39 -3.73
C ARG A 93 9.69 -7.61 -4.52
N PHE A 94 8.52 -8.21 -4.70
CA PHE A 94 7.39 -7.56 -5.35
C PHE A 94 6.99 -6.26 -4.64
N HIS A 95 6.84 -6.28 -3.31
CA HIS A 95 6.54 -5.09 -2.52
C HIS A 95 7.56 -3.96 -2.74
N ARG A 96 8.86 -4.26 -2.82
CA ARG A 96 9.88 -3.24 -3.08
C ARG A 96 9.77 -2.67 -4.49
N LEU A 97 9.58 -3.53 -5.49
CA LEU A 97 9.47 -3.10 -6.89
C LEU A 97 8.20 -2.28 -7.11
N GLU A 98 7.08 -2.75 -6.59
CA GLU A 98 5.79 -2.05 -6.67
C GLU A 98 5.85 -0.69 -5.97
N GLY A 99 6.53 -0.59 -4.81
CA GLY A 99 6.73 0.70 -4.14
C GLY A 99 7.55 1.71 -4.94
N ILE A 100 8.47 1.25 -5.80
CA ILE A 100 9.19 2.14 -6.74
C ILE A 100 8.23 2.65 -7.82
N PHE A 101 7.37 1.79 -8.37
CA PHE A 101 6.34 2.22 -9.32
C PHE A 101 5.33 3.19 -8.69
N ALA A 102 4.87 2.91 -7.47
CA ALA A 102 3.99 3.81 -6.71
C ALA A 102 4.62 5.21 -6.61
N PHE A 103 5.91 5.28 -6.27
CA PHE A 103 6.66 6.53 -6.17
C PHE A 103 6.81 7.25 -7.51
N ILE A 104 7.18 6.54 -8.58
CA ILE A 104 7.31 7.11 -9.92
C ILE A 104 5.98 7.72 -10.39
N PHE A 105 4.87 7.00 -10.23
CA PHE A 105 3.55 7.49 -10.60
C PHE A 105 3.15 8.72 -9.77
N ALA A 106 3.42 8.71 -8.46
CA ALA A 106 3.18 9.86 -7.59
C ALA A 106 4.03 11.10 -7.96
N LEU A 107 5.24 10.91 -8.48
CA LEU A 107 6.09 12.00 -8.98
C LEU A 107 5.61 12.54 -10.34
N ILE A 108 5.24 11.65 -11.27
CA ILE A 108 4.78 12.04 -12.60
C ILE A 108 3.49 12.87 -12.49
N HIS A 109 2.59 12.50 -11.58
CA HIS A 109 1.30 13.18 -11.40
C HIS A 109 1.38 14.72 -11.31
N PRO A 110 2.08 15.34 -10.33
CA PRO A 110 2.22 16.79 -10.27
C PRO A 110 3.12 17.36 -11.38
N VAL A 111 4.10 16.60 -11.88
CA VAL A 111 4.98 17.06 -12.97
C VAL A 111 4.20 17.32 -14.26
N LEU A 112 3.26 16.43 -14.61
CA LEU A 112 2.38 16.62 -15.76
C LEU A 112 1.47 17.83 -15.58
N LEU A 113 0.94 18.02 -14.37
CA LEU A 113 0.10 19.19 -14.06
C LEU A 113 0.89 20.51 -14.14
N ILE A 114 2.14 20.52 -13.67
CA ILE A 114 3.07 21.66 -13.84
C ILE A 114 3.36 21.92 -15.31
N GLY A 115 3.62 20.89 -16.12
CA GLY A 115 3.88 21.04 -17.56
C GLY A 115 2.67 21.56 -18.34
N SER A 116 1.46 21.21 -17.90
CA SER A 116 0.20 21.71 -18.45
C SER A 116 -0.05 23.18 -18.11
N LEU A 117 0.03 23.55 -16.82
CA LEU A 117 -0.39 24.86 -16.31
C LEU A 117 0.72 25.91 -16.32
N GLY A 118 1.98 25.47 -16.24
CA GLY A 118 3.13 26.32 -15.91
C GLY A 118 3.40 26.38 -14.40
N ALA A 119 4.68 26.54 -14.04
CA ALA A 119 5.14 26.50 -12.65
C ALA A 119 4.54 27.60 -11.76
N VAL A 120 4.36 28.82 -12.29
CA VAL A 120 3.81 29.94 -11.51
C VAL A 120 2.38 29.66 -11.06
N THR A 121 1.51 29.27 -11.98
CA THR A 121 0.10 28.92 -11.70
C THR A 121 0.01 27.75 -10.72
N TYR A 122 0.88 26.74 -10.88
CA TYR A 122 0.95 25.61 -9.96
C TYR A 122 1.33 26.02 -8.54
N LEU A 123 2.42 26.79 -8.38
CA LEU A 123 2.92 27.21 -7.07
C LEU A 123 1.97 28.14 -6.31
N LYS A 124 1.16 28.93 -7.04
CA LYS A 124 0.13 29.80 -6.45
C LYS A 124 -1.20 29.09 -6.17
N TYR A 125 -1.31 27.81 -6.57
CA TYR A 125 -2.54 27.01 -6.48
C TYR A 125 -3.74 27.66 -7.19
N GLU A 126 -3.50 28.35 -8.31
CA GLU A 126 -4.53 29.10 -9.06
C GLU A 126 -5.44 28.19 -9.91
N PHE A 127 -5.17 26.89 -9.93
CA PHE A 127 -5.97 25.87 -10.63
C PHE A 127 -7.08 25.26 -9.78
N VAL A 128 -7.23 25.68 -8.51
CA VAL A 128 -8.33 25.28 -7.62
C VAL A 128 -8.92 26.48 -6.90
N GLY A 129 -10.20 26.38 -6.52
CA GLY A 129 -10.84 27.39 -5.67
C GLY A 129 -10.20 27.49 -4.28
N PRO A 130 -10.32 28.64 -3.58
CA PRO A 130 -9.67 28.88 -2.28
C PRO A 130 -9.88 27.77 -1.24
N ASN A 131 -11.13 27.29 -1.11
CA ASN A 131 -11.49 26.24 -0.13
C ASN A 131 -10.89 24.86 -0.46
N LYS A 132 -10.40 24.65 -1.68
CA LYS A 132 -9.80 23.39 -2.14
C LYS A 132 -8.28 23.38 -2.02
N LYS A 133 -7.63 24.53 -1.74
CA LYS A 133 -6.17 24.62 -1.59
C LYS A 133 -5.63 23.74 -0.47
N ILE A 134 -6.39 23.56 0.61
CA ILE A 134 -5.98 22.67 1.71
C ILE A 134 -5.79 21.23 1.22
N PHE A 135 -6.66 20.72 0.34
CA PHE A 135 -6.54 19.36 -0.18
C PHE A 135 -5.33 19.23 -1.11
N VAL A 136 -4.94 20.29 -1.84
CA VAL A 136 -3.69 20.31 -2.61
C VAL A 136 -2.49 20.18 -1.67
N LEU A 137 -2.48 20.93 -0.57
CA LEU A 137 -1.41 20.84 0.43
C LEU A 137 -1.29 19.45 1.07
N LEU A 138 -2.41 18.73 1.26
CA LEU A 138 -2.37 17.34 1.73
C LEU A 138 -1.64 16.43 0.72
N GLY A 139 -1.88 16.61 -0.58
CA GLY A 139 -1.18 15.89 -1.65
C GLY A 139 0.32 16.21 -1.66
N VAL A 140 0.69 17.49 -1.55
CA VAL A 140 2.10 17.93 -1.45
C VAL A 140 2.77 17.31 -0.22
N THR A 141 2.11 17.37 0.94
CA THR A 141 2.62 16.80 2.20
C THR A 141 2.79 15.29 2.07
N ALA A 142 1.83 14.60 1.47
CA ALA A 142 1.92 13.16 1.23
C ALA A 142 3.09 12.80 0.32
N LEU A 143 3.32 13.58 -0.75
CA LEU A 143 4.43 13.35 -1.66
C LEU A 143 5.79 13.57 -0.97
N LEU A 144 5.93 14.62 -0.15
CA LEU A 144 7.14 14.86 0.63
C LEU A 144 7.41 13.73 1.61
N LEU A 145 6.38 13.26 2.33
CA LEU A 145 6.50 12.09 3.20
C LEU A 145 6.89 10.85 2.41
N LEU A 146 6.30 10.62 1.24
CA LEU A 146 6.64 9.48 0.38
C LEU A 146 8.10 9.55 -0.11
N ILE A 147 8.60 10.73 -0.50
CA ILE A 147 10.02 10.94 -0.84
C ILE A 147 10.91 10.53 0.34
N VAL A 148 10.58 10.99 1.56
CA VAL A 148 11.32 10.65 2.78
C VAL A 148 11.30 9.15 3.04
N THR A 149 10.14 8.49 2.96
CA THR A 149 10.02 7.06 3.27
C THR A 149 10.73 6.18 2.23
N VAL A 150 10.64 6.52 0.95
CA VAL A 150 11.32 5.81 -0.15
C VAL A 150 12.83 6.00 -0.05
N THR A 151 13.32 7.23 0.13
CA THR A 151 14.75 7.52 0.28
C THR A 151 15.34 6.79 1.49
N THR A 152 14.63 6.82 2.61
CA THR A 152 15.02 6.09 3.83
C THR A 152 15.07 4.58 3.58
N ALA A 153 14.13 4.03 2.81
CA ALA A 153 14.13 2.61 2.47
C ALA A 153 15.31 2.25 1.54
N LEU A 154 15.63 3.08 0.54
CA LEU A 154 16.78 2.85 -0.35
C LEU A 154 18.10 2.90 0.42
N LEU A 155 18.22 3.82 1.37
CA LEU A 155 19.39 4.00 2.22
C LEU A 155 19.39 3.13 3.49
N MET A 156 18.51 2.13 3.57
CA MET A 156 18.34 1.31 4.78
C MET A 156 19.61 0.55 5.22
N ARG A 157 20.60 0.40 4.34
CA ARG A 157 21.87 -0.26 4.65
C ARG A 157 22.80 0.61 5.50
N LEU A 158 22.58 1.92 5.57
CA LEU A 158 23.39 2.84 6.38
C LEU A 158 23.20 2.57 7.89
N PRO A 159 24.29 2.49 8.70
CA PRO A 159 24.23 2.07 10.10
C PRO A 159 23.24 2.87 10.97
N TRP A 160 23.15 4.18 10.77
CA TRP A 160 22.24 5.05 11.52
C TRP A 160 20.77 4.93 11.09
N LEU A 161 20.49 4.53 9.84
CA LEU A 161 19.14 4.26 9.35
C LEU A 161 18.63 2.86 9.69
N GLN A 162 19.51 1.86 9.82
CA GLN A 162 19.12 0.47 10.07
C GLN A 162 18.15 0.31 11.26
N LYS A 163 18.31 1.14 12.30
CA LYS A 163 17.45 1.14 13.49
C LYS A 163 16.18 1.97 13.34
N ARG A 164 16.15 2.98 12.46
CA ARG A 164 15.08 3.98 12.33
C ARG A 164 14.18 3.76 11.10
N TRP A 165 14.66 3.11 10.05
CA TRP A 165 13.95 2.99 8.77
C TRP A 165 12.56 2.37 8.92
N LYS A 166 12.39 1.37 9.81
CA LYS A 166 11.08 0.74 10.05
C LYS A 166 10.07 1.72 10.65
N LYS A 167 10.51 2.58 11.56
CA LYS A 167 9.65 3.60 12.18
C LYS A 167 9.24 4.64 11.14
N LEU A 168 10.21 5.13 10.36
CA LEU A 168 9.97 6.07 9.28
C LEU A 168 9.06 5.48 8.20
N HIS A 169 9.22 4.20 7.87
CA HIS A 169 8.38 3.51 6.90
C HIS A 169 6.91 3.42 7.34
N TYR A 170 6.59 3.53 8.65
CA TYR A 170 5.20 3.65 9.10
C TYR A 170 4.56 4.99 8.76
N ALA A 171 5.32 6.02 8.38
CA ALA A 171 4.74 7.24 7.82
C ALA A 171 3.94 6.96 6.53
N ASN A 172 4.14 5.83 5.85
CA ASN A 172 3.34 5.44 4.70
C ASN A 172 1.85 5.21 5.02
N TYR A 173 1.49 4.92 6.29
CA TYR A 173 0.08 4.91 6.70
C TYR A 173 -0.52 6.32 6.69
N ALA A 174 0.26 7.33 7.11
CA ALA A 174 -0.14 8.72 7.01
C ALA A 174 -0.22 9.17 5.54
N VAL A 175 0.76 8.77 4.70
CA VAL A 175 0.70 8.99 3.25
C VAL A 175 -0.61 8.46 2.66
N PHE A 176 -0.98 7.21 2.97
CA PHE A 176 -2.24 6.63 2.48
C PHE A 176 -3.46 7.49 2.86
N ILE A 177 -3.57 7.92 4.12
CA ILE A 177 -4.69 8.76 4.60
C ILE A 177 -4.70 10.12 3.90
N LEU A 178 -3.54 10.78 3.79
CA LEU A 178 -3.41 12.08 3.15
C LEU A 178 -3.78 12.03 1.66
N VAL A 179 -3.30 11.01 0.93
CA VAL A 179 -3.64 10.82 -0.49
C VAL A 179 -5.12 10.45 -0.66
N PHE A 180 -5.69 9.65 0.24
CA PHE A 180 -7.12 9.37 0.21
C PHE A 180 -7.94 10.65 0.33
N ILE A 181 -7.68 11.50 1.33
CA ILE A 181 -8.41 12.76 1.53
C ILE A 181 -8.17 13.72 0.35
N HIS A 182 -6.92 13.84 -0.12
CA HIS A 182 -6.57 14.64 -1.29
C HIS A 182 -7.37 14.23 -2.54
N SER A 183 -7.32 12.94 -2.89
CA SER A 183 -7.97 12.41 -4.09
C SER A 183 -9.49 12.41 -3.98
N TRP A 184 -10.07 12.12 -2.81
CA TRP A 184 -11.51 12.17 -2.60
C TRP A 184 -12.12 13.56 -2.85
N ASN A 185 -11.42 14.60 -2.43
CA ASN A 185 -11.93 15.98 -2.51
C ASN A 185 -11.60 16.70 -3.82
N LEU A 186 -10.54 16.29 -4.53
CA LEU A 186 -10.09 16.93 -5.78
C LEU A 186 -10.30 16.07 -7.03
N GLY A 187 -10.37 14.75 -6.91
CA GLY A 187 -10.43 13.83 -8.04
C GLY A 187 -11.80 13.84 -8.68
N THR A 188 -11.97 14.63 -9.74
CA THR A 188 -13.20 14.66 -10.55
C THR A 188 -13.50 13.30 -11.17
N ASP A 189 -12.48 12.52 -11.52
CA ASP A 189 -12.62 11.14 -12.00
C ASP A 189 -13.21 10.18 -10.97
N ILE A 190 -13.06 10.48 -9.68
CA ILE A 190 -13.61 9.67 -8.60
C ILE A 190 -15.07 10.06 -8.35
N GLN A 191 -15.37 11.35 -8.44
CA GLN A 191 -16.68 11.92 -8.13
C GLN A 191 -17.67 11.58 -9.25
N GLY A 192 -18.68 10.78 -8.93
CA GLY A 192 -19.73 10.40 -9.89
C GLY A 192 -19.41 9.22 -10.80
N SER A 193 -18.24 8.58 -10.64
CA SER A 193 -17.89 7.34 -11.37
C SER A 193 -17.86 6.12 -10.45
N PRO A 194 -17.79 4.88 -11.00
CA PRO A 194 -17.60 3.68 -10.18
C PRO A 194 -16.30 3.68 -9.35
N LEU A 195 -15.33 4.55 -9.63
CA LEU A 195 -14.08 4.65 -8.85
C LEU A 195 -14.32 5.04 -7.39
N GLN A 196 -15.42 5.73 -7.06
CA GLN A 196 -15.74 6.03 -5.66
C GLN A 196 -15.87 4.76 -4.81
N TYR A 197 -16.49 3.70 -5.35
CA TYR A 197 -16.67 2.44 -4.64
C TYR A 197 -15.34 1.69 -4.49
N LEU A 198 -14.48 1.77 -5.51
CA LEU A 198 -13.13 1.24 -5.43
C LEU A 198 -12.29 1.97 -4.37
N TRP A 199 -12.41 3.29 -4.26
CA TRP A 199 -11.75 4.08 -3.22
C TRP A 199 -12.24 3.73 -1.82
N MET A 200 -13.55 3.55 -1.64
CA MET A 200 -14.12 3.07 -0.37
C MET A 200 -13.60 1.68 -0.03
N PHE A 201 -13.55 0.76 -1.00
CA PHE A 201 -12.95 -0.56 -0.83
C PHE A 201 -11.48 -0.45 -0.39
N PHE A 202 -10.70 0.45 -1.00
CA PHE A 202 -9.31 0.69 -0.59
C PHE A 202 -9.21 1.15 0.86
N ALA A 203 -10.02 2.13 1.26
CA ALA A 203 -10.03 2.66 2.62
C ALA A 203 -10.41 1.57 3.65
N VAL A 204 -11.51 0.84 3.41
CA VAL A 204 -12.01 -0.21 4.31
C VAL A 204 -11.00 -1.35 4.43
N SER A 205 -10.50 -1.88 3.32
CA SER A 205 -9.55 -2.99 3.34
C SER A 205 -8.21 -2.62 3.97
N ALA A 206 -7.70 -1.40 3.72
CA ALA A 206 -6.50 -0.89 4.38
C ALA A 206 -6.70 -0.71 5.89
N GLY A 207 -7.87 -0.20 6.30
CA GLY A 207 -8.26 -0.08 7.71
C GLY A 207 -8.31 -1.43 8.41
N LEU A 208 -9.04 -2.40 7.85
CA LEU A 208 -9.12 -3.77 8.37
C LEU A 208 -7.75 -4.46 8.44
N GLY A 209 -6.92 -4.32 7.39
CA GLY A 209 -5.56 -4.85 7.38
C GLY A 209 -4.69 -4.25 8.49
N THR A 210 -4.83 -2.95 8.74
CA THR A 210 -4.11 -2.24 9.80
C THR A 210 -4.55 -2.70 11.18
N LEU A 211 -5.86 -2.83 11.41
CA LEU A 211 -6.42 -3.36 12.66
C LEU A 211 -5.93 -4.79 12.91
N TYR A 212 -5.98 -5.66 11.89
CA TYR A 212 -5.45 -7.02 11.95
C TYR A 212 -3.97 -7.06 12.34
N ARG A 213 -3.15 -6.16 11.75
CA ARG A 213 -1.73 -6.05 12.07
C ARG A 213 -1.50 -5.67 13.53
N ILE A 214 -2.25 -4.69 14.04
CA ILE A 214 -2.18 -4.24 15.44
C ILE A 214 -2.60 -5.37 16.38
N TRP A 215 -3.74 -6.00 16.11
CA TRP A 215 -4.25 -7.12 16.89
C TRP A 215 -3.22 -8.25 17.03
N ARG A 216 -2.62 -8.70 15.92
CA ARG A 216 -1.55 -9.71 15.96
C ARG A 216 -0.34 -9.29 16.78
N ALA A 217 0.05 -8.02 16.71
CA ALA A 217 1.18 -7.51 17.48
C ALA A 217 0.88 -7.53 18.99
N ILE A 218 -0.36 -7.20 19.38
CA ILE A 218 -0.83 -7.26 20.78
C ILE A 218 -0.87 -8.70 21.28
N VAL A 219 -1.50 -9.62 20.53
CA VAL A 219 -1.59 -11.04 20.92
C VAL A 219 -0.21 -11.65 21.11
N LYS A 220 0.72 -11.42 20.17
CA LYS A 220 2.10 -11.93 20.27
C LYS A 220 2.81 -11.43 21.53
N ARG A 221 2.62 -10.16 21.91
CA ARG A 221 3.20 -9.59 23.14
C ARG A 221 2.60 -10.23 24.38
N ARG A 222 1.28 -10.39 24.44
CA ARG A 222 0.57 -11.03 25.56
C ARG A 222 1.08 -12.46 25.78
N THR A 223 1.14 -13.28 24.74
CA THR A 223 1.65 -14.66 24.84
C THR A 223 3.11 -14.71 25.34
N ALA A 224 3.96 -13.79 24.87
CA ALA A 224 5.35 -13.72 25.33
C ALA A 224 5.46 -13.32 26.81
N MET A 225 4.65 -12.38 27.27
CA MET A 225 4.61 -11.98 28.69
C MET A 225 4.10 -13.12 29.59
N SER A 226 3.05 -13.82 29.18
CA SER A 226 2.53 -14.97 29.93
C SER A 226 3.55 -16.11 30.04
N ALA A 227 4.28 -16.40 28.95
CA ALA A 227 5.35 -17.40 28.98
C ALA A 227 6.49 -17.00 29.92
N GLN A 228 6.91 -15.72 29.90
CA GLN A 228 7.95 -15.20 30.80
C GLN A 228 7.54 -15.26 32.28
N SER A 229 6.28 -14.95 32.59
CA SER A 229 5.75 -15.06 33.95
C SER A 229 5.71 -16.50 34.44
N ALA A 230 5.38 -17.48 33.58
CA ALA A 230 5.33 -18.89 33.93
C ALA A 230 6.73 -19.45 34.25
N THR A 231 7.76 -19.08 33.46
CA THR A 231 9.15 -19.47 33.72
C THR A 231 9.71 -18.81 34.98
N ALA A 232 9.29 -17.60 35.32
CA ALA A 232 9.71 -16.91 36.54
C ALA A 232 9.06 -17.48 37.83
N SER A 233 7.89 -18.12 37.72
CA SER A 233 7.20 -18.78 38.83
C SER A 233 7.59 -20.25 39.02
N GLU A 234 8.40 -20.81 38.13
CA GLU A 234 8.91 -22.17 38.27
C GLU A 234 9.96 -22.17 39.40
N PRO A 235 9.69 -22.82 40.55
CA PRO A 235 10.64 -22.81 41.65
C PRO A 235 11.92 -23.51 41.18
N THR A 236 13.07 -22.87 41.38
CA THR A 236 14.38 -23.48 41.18
C THR A 236 14.50 -24.71 42.08
N ASN A 237 14.05 -25.86 41.59
CA ASN A 237 14.28 -27.14 42.22
C ASN A 237 15.70 -27.60 41.88
N SER A 238 16.69 -26.78 42.24
CA SER A 238 18.10 -27.15 42.28
C SER A 238 18.50 -27.33 43.74
N LEU A 239 17.85 -28.28 44.40
CA LEU A 239 18.40 -28.97 45.56
C LEU A 239 18.65 -30.40 45.12
N ASN A 240 19.89 -30.70 44.76
CA ASN A 240 20.43 -32.04 44.88
C ASN A 240 21.87 -31.94 45.40
N PRO A 241 22.10 -31.92 46.73
CA PRO A 241 23.26 -32.62 47.30
C PRO A 241 22.87 -34.10 47.51
N PRO A 242 23.78 -35.05 47.84
CA PRO A 242 25.24 -35.11 47.75
C PRO A 242 25.72 -36.37 46.96
N ASN A 243 27.02 -36.54 46.78
CA ASN A 243 27.69 -37.81 47.12
C ASN A 243 29.17 -37.54 47.42
N SER A 244 29.54 -37.98 48.62
CA SER A 244 30.88 -38.11 49.21
C SER A 244 31.89 -38.79 48.31
#